data_AF-A0AAD7AZS3-F1
#
_entry.id   AF-A0AAD7AZS3-F1
#
_cell.length_a   1.000
_cell.length_b   1.000
_cell.length_c   1.000
_cell.angle_alpha   90.00
_cell.angle_beta   90.00
_cell.angle_gamma   90.00
#
_symmetry.space_group_name_H-M   'P 1'
#
loop_
_entity.id
_entity.type
_entity.pdbx_description
1 polymer ?
#
loop_
_entity_poly.entity_id
_entity_poly.type
_entity_poly.pdbx_seq_one_letter_code
_entity_poly.pdbx_strand_id
1 'polypeptide(L)'
;MILYVRENEETSCIKMVHFCGDEEDGEGIPSELEVNAKILDEAFPEITIDLADHETLQIIVQGAFTPVNVASLAQRLQIRTGLMFVSCPGPRSRYPLAEFGTRVISL
;
A
#
# COMPACT_ATOMS: atom_id res chain seq x y z
N MET A 1 -0.83 -11.46 -2.12
CA MET A 1 -1.21 -10.56 -1.02
C MET A 1 -2.69 -10.69 -0.64
N ILE A 2 -3.64 -10.43 -1.54
CA ILE A 2 -5.08 -10.45 -1.21
C ILE A 2 -5.54 -11.83 -0.69
N LEU A 3 -5.11 -12.92 -1.32
CA LEU A 3 -5.37 -14.29 -0.84
C LEU A 3 -4.83 -14.54 0.58
N TYR A 4 -3.63 -14.03 0.88
CA TYR A 4 -3.06 -14.13 2.22
C TYR A 4 -3.93 -13.39 3.24
N VAL A 5 -4.36 -12.15 2.93
CA VAL A 5 -5.22 -11.37 3.82
C VAL A 5 -6.53 -12.11 4.07
N ARG A 6 -7.16 -12.64 3.02
CA ARG A 6 -8.39 -13.44 3.12
C ARG A 6 -8.26 -14.61 4.09
N GLU A 7 -7.12 -15.28 4.09
CA GLU A 7 -6.93 -16.55 4.80
C GLU A 7 -6.32 -16.38 6.19
N ASN A 8 -5.64 -15.25 6.46
CA ASN A 8 -4.79 -15.11 7.64
C ASN A 8 -5.05 -13.85 8.47
N GLU A 9 -5.83 -12.89 7.96
CA GLU A 9 -6.07 -11.63 8.65
C GLU A 9 -7.55 -11.45 8.94
N GLU A 10 -7.89 -10.97 10.14
CA GLU A 10 -9.27 -10.68 10.54
C GLU A 10 -9.75 -9.34 9.96
N THR A 11 -9.64 -9.17 8.63
CA THR A 11 -10.12 -8.00 7.90
C THR A 11 -10.61 -8.38 6.51
N SER A 12 -11.68 -7.74 6.07
CA SER A 12 -12.18 -7.76 4.69
C SER A 12 -11.88 -6.45 3.95
N CYS A 13 -11.14 -5.52 4.55
CA CYS A 13 -10.81 -4.24 3.94
C CYS A 13 -9.30 -4.10 3.79
N ILE A 14 -8.86 -3.79 2.56
CA ILE A 14 -7.46 -3.51 2.23
C ILE A 14 -7.38 -2.10 1.67
N LYS A 15 -6.48 -1.29 2.25
CA LYS A 15 -6.08 0.02 1.71
C LYS A 15 -4.74 -0.14 1.02
N MET A 16 -4.70 0.00 -0.30
CA MET A 16 -3.44 0.07 -1.03
C MET A 16 -2.94 1.51 -0.97
N VAL A 17 -1.62 1.72 -0.83
CA VAL A 17 -1.03 3.07 -0.78
C VAL A 17 0.16 3.12 -1.72
N HIS A 18 0.22 4.18 -2.52
CA HIS A 18 1.30 4.45 -3.46
C HIS A 18 1.96 5.79 -3.12
N PHE A 19 3.29 5.77 -3.00
CA PHE A 19 4.10 6.95 -2.71
C PHE A 19 4.62 7.55 -4.02
N CYS A 20 4.16 8.77 -4.36
CA CYS A 20 4.63 9.55 -5.50
C CYS A 20 5.61 10.60 -4.99
N GLY A 21 6.91 10.33 -5.01
CA GLY A 21 7.87 11.36 -4.60
C GLY A 21 9.34 11.01 -4.68
N ASP A 22 9.70 9.85 -5.23
CA ASP A 22 11.08 9.63 -5.65
C ASP A 22 11.26 10.26 -7.04
N GLU A 23 11.82 11.48 -7.05
CA GLU A 23 12.10 12.28 -8.26
C GLU A 23 12.99 11.54 -9.28
N GLU A 24 13.68 10.46 -8.86
CA GLU A 24 14.56 9.65 -9.72
C GLU A 24 13.81 8.73 -10.69
N ASP A 25 12.57 8.32 -10.40
CA ASP A 25 11.84 7.38 -11.25
C ASP A 25 10.81 8.07 -12.16
N GLY A 26 10.45 9.34 -11.95
CA GLY A 26 9.58 10.12 -12.86
C GLY A 26 8.19 9.50 -13.12
N GLU A 27 7.89 8.37 -12.49
CA GLU A 27 6.64 7.64 -12.60
C GLU A 27 5.63 8.35 -11.72
N GLY A 28 4.79 9.15 -12.37
CA GLY A 28 3.53 9.57 -11.78
C GLY A 28 2.66 8.36 -11.45
N ILE A 29 1.44 8.64 -10.98
CA ILE A 29 0.45 7.59 -10.67
C ILE A 29 0.29 6.70 -11.91
N PRO A 30 0.50 5.37 -11.80
CA PRO A 30 0.35 4.48 -12.95
C PRO A 30 -1.07 4.58 -13.51
N SER A 31 -1.20 4.79 -14.82
CA SER A 31 -2.50 4.93 -15.48
C SER A 31 -3.39 3.69 -15.30
N GLU A 32 -2.78 2.52 -15.15
CA GLU A 32 -3.48 1.25 -14.94
C GLU A 32 -3.83 0.98 -13.47
N LEU A 33 -3.41 1.82 -12.51
CA LEU A 33 -3.61 1.54 -11.09
C LEU A 33 -5.11 1.40 -10.75
N GLU A 34 -5.94 2.31 -11.26
CA GLU A 34 -7.40 2.30 -11.07
C GLU A 34 -8.07 1.14 -11.81
N VAL A 35 -7.59 0.80 -13.01
CA VAL A 35 -8.14 -0.34 -13.77
C VAL A 35 -7.81 -1.66 -13.06
N ASN A 36 -6.57 -1.82 -12.62
CA ASN A 36 -6.12 -3.00 -11.88
C ASN A 36 -6.83 -3.12 -10.53
N ALA A 37 -7.10 -1.99 -9.87
CA ALA A 37 -7.91 -1.93 -8.65
C ALA A 37 -9.27 -2.57 -8.84
N LYS A 38 -9.98 -2.12 -9.87
CA LYS A 38 -11.34 -2.56 -10.17
C LYS A 38 -11.39 -4.05 -10.51
N ILE A 39 -10.42 -4.53 -11.28
CA ILE A 39 -10.30 -5.97 -11.59
C ILE A 39 -10.14 -6.79 -10.31
N LEU A 40 -9.36 -6.30 -9.34
CA LEU A 40 -9.15 -7.00 -8.07
C LEU A 40 -10.42 -6.98 -7.20
N ASP A 41 -11.16 -5.87 -7.16
CA ASP A 41 -12.43 -5.78 -6.43
C ASP A 41 -13.48 -6.73 -7.03
N GLU A 42 -13.58 -6.80 -8.37
CA GLU A 42 -14.45 -7.75 -9.08
C GLU A 42 -14.03 -9.21 -8.88
N ALA A 43 -12.72 -9.49 -8.82
CA ALA A 43 -12.20 -10.84 -8.62
C ALA A 43 -12.35 -11.35 -7.17
N PHE A 44 -12.42 -10.45 -6.19
CA PHE A 44 -12.48 -10.77 -4.76
C PHE A 44 -13.63 -10.03 -4.06
N PRO A 45 -14.90 -10.34 -4.34
CA PRO A 45 -16.06 -9.62 -3.80
C PRO A 45 -16.21 -9.70 -2.27
N GLU A 46 -15.52 -10.64 -1.62
CA GLU A 46 -15.46 -10.79 -0.17
C GLU A 46 -14.49 -9.81 0.50
N ILE A 47 -13.61 -9.18 -0.27
CA ILE A 47 -12.62 -8.20 0.20
C ILE A 47 -12.84 -6.88 -0.51
N THR A 48 -13.17 -5.85 0.25
CA THR A 48 -13.20 -4.48 -0.23
C THR A 48 -11.79 -3.97 -0.43
N ILE A 49 -11.46 -3.63 -1.67
CA ILE A 49 -10.19 -3.01 -2.01
C ILE A 49 -10.43 -1.51 -2.15
N ASP A 50 -10.10 -0.78 -1.10
CA ASP A 50 -10.16 0.68 -1.11
C ASP A 50 -8.97 1.18 -1.92
N LEU A 51 -9.25 1.56 -3.17
CA LEU A 51 -8.35 2.13 -4.16
C LEU A 51 -8.96 3.45 -4.65
N ALA A 52 -9.14 4.40 -3.73
CA ALA A 52 -9.34 5.82 -3.98
C ALA A 52 -10.18 6.12 -5.22
N ASP A 53 -11.51 6.06 -5.07
CA ASP A 53 -12.36 6.88 -5.91
C ASP A 53 -11.89 8.34 -5.81
N HIS A 54 -11.93 9.03 -6.95
CA HIS A 54 -11.34 10.32 -7.32
C HIS A 54 -11.49 11.51 -6.32
N GLU A 55 -12.17 11.34 -5.18
CA GLU A 55 -12.29 12.29 -4.07
C GLU A 55 -11.50 11.92 -2.80
N THR A 56 -11.06 10.66 -2.62
CA THR A 56 -10.34 10.23 -1.41
C THR A 56 -8.84 10.14 -1.65
N LEU A 57 -8.18 11.30 -1.56
CA LEU A 57 -6.73 11.53 -1.60
C LEU A 57 -5.91 10.89 -0.44
N GLN A 58 -6.31 9.71 0.05
CA GLN A 58 -5.62 9.04 1.17
C GLN A 58 -4.61 7.97 0.74
N ILE A 59 -4.67 7.55 -0.53
CA ILE A 59 -3.90 6.42 -1.06
C ILE A 59 -2.68 6.87 -1.88
N ILE A 60 -2.70 8.10 -2.38
CA ILE A 60 -1.57 8.67 -3.11
C ILE A 60 -0.87 9.64 -2.17
N VAL A 61 0.28 9.20 -1.65
CA VAL A 61 1.08 10.01 -0.74
C VAL A 61 2.15 10.72 -1.55
N GLN A 62 2.09 12.05 -1.59
CA GLN A 62 3.16 12.85 -2.16
C GLN A 62 4.37 12.78 -1.23
N GLY A 63 5.49 12.26 -1.74
CA GLY A 63 6.72 12.07 -0.99
C GLY A 63 7.34 10.68 -1.17
N ALA A 64 8.62 10.57 -0.82
CA ALA A 64 9.39 9.33 -0.93
C ALA A 64 8.91 8.24 0.03
N PHE A 65 9.10 6.97 -0.35
CA PHE A 65 8.83 5.82 0.51
C PHE A 65 9.92 5.69 1.59
N THR A 66 9.71 6.32 2.75
CA THR A 66 10.65 6.35 3.87
C THR A 66 10.00 5.85 5.17
N PRO A 67 10.78 5.34 6.14
CA PRO A 67 10.24 4.91 7.44
C PRO A 67 9.43 6.01 8.16
N VAL A 68 9.90 7.27 8.08
CA VAL A 68 9.24 8.43 8.67
C VAL A 68 7.87 8.69 8.03
N ASN A 69 7.80 8.61 6.70
CA ASN A 69 6.55 8.84 5.98
C ASN A 69 5.55 7.69 6.20
N VAL A 70 6.03 6.44 6.28
CA VAL A 70 5.20 5.28 6.63
C VAL A 70 4.65 5.40 8.06
N ALA A 71 5.48 5.82 9.03
CA ALA A 71 5.02 6.06 10.40
C ALA A 71 3.99 7.20 10.47
N SER A 72 4.19 8.27 9.71
CA SER A 72 3.25 9.41 9.62
C SER A 72 1.92 8.98 8.99
N LEU A 73 1.97 8.16 7.93
CA LEU A 73 0.80 7.57 7.30
C LEU A 73 0.03 6.68 8.27
N ALA A 74 0.72 5.81 9.01
CA ALA A 74 0.14 4.95 10.04
C ALA A 74 -0.64 5.76 11.10
N GLN A 75 -0.07 6.88 11.54
CA GLN A 75 -0.75 7.78 12.47
C GLN A 75 -1.99 8.43 11.84
N ARG A 76 -1.88 8.91 10.60
CA ARG A 76 -3.00 9.56 9.87
C ARG A 76 -4.16 8.59 9.61
N LEU A 77 -3.87 7.35 9.24
CA LEU A 77 -4.86 6.31 9.00
C LEU A 77 -5.34 5.63 10.30
N GLN A 78 -4.70 5.91 11.43
CA GLN A 78 -4.93 5.23 12.71
C GLN A 78 -4.75 3.69 12.63
N ILE A 79 -3.84 3.24 11.78
CA ILE A 79 -3.49 1.83 11.58
C ILE A 79 -2.09 1.60 12.12
N ARG A 80 -1.91 0.60 12.99
CA ARG A 80 -0.58 0.23 13.49
C ARG A 80 0.28 -0.31 12.33
N THR A 81 1.55 0.08 12.26
CA THR A 81 2.49 -0.40 11.23
C THR A 81 2.61 -1.92 11.18
N GLY A 82 2.47 -2.60 12.32
CA GLY A 82 2.43 -4.07 12.38
C GLY A 82 1.23 -4.72 11.66
N LEU A 83 0.19 -3.96 11.33
CA LEU A 83 -0.94 -4.40 10.50
C LEU A 83 -0.74 -4.09 9.00
N MET A 84 0.34 -3.38 8.65
CA MET A 84 0.68 -3.04 7.28
C MET A 84 1.63 -4.06 6.67
N PHE A 85 1.62 -4.14 5.34
CA PHE A 85 2.40 -5.10 4.58
C PHE A 85 3.18 -4.44 3.45
N VAL A 86 4.36 -4.99 3.17
CA VAL A 86 5.15 -4.71 1.98
C VAL A 86 5.36 -6.04 1.25
N SER A 87 4.96 -6.12 -0.02
CA SER A 87 5.05 -7.35 -0.81
C SER A 87 6.36 -7.49 -1.58
N CYS A 88 6.80 -6.40 -2.23
CA CYS A 88 7.99 -6.40 -3.09
C CYS A 88 8.84 -5.16 -2.83
N PRO A 89 9.75 -5.19 -1.82
CA PRO A 89 10.72 -4.11 -1.69
C PRO A 89 11.66 -4.13 -2.90
N GLY A 90 11.70 -3.02 -3.64
CA GLY A 90 12.59 -2.89 -4.79
C GLY A 90 14.07 -2.99 -4.40
N PRO A 91 14.95 -3.36 -5.34
CA PRO A 91 16.39 -3.49 -5.09
C PRO A 91 17.05 -2.16 -4.69
N ARG A 92 16.36 -1.03 -4.90
CA ARG A 92 16.80 0.33 -4.58
C ARG A 92 16.31 0.84 -3.22
N SER A 93 15.76 -0.01 -2.35
CA SER A 93 15.35 0.44 -1.01
C SER A 93 16.53 1.02 -0.25
N ARG A 94 16.47 2.33 0.06
CA ARG A 94 17.53 3.05 0.79
C ARG A 94 17.55 2.75 2.29
N TYR A 95 16.48 2.13 2.80
CA TYR A 95 16.30 1.83 4.22
C TYR A 95 16.14 0.32 4.46
N PRO A 96 16.69 -0.21 5.57
CA PRO A 96 16.39 -1.56 6.04
C PRO A 96 14.89 -1.75 6.30
N LEU A 97 14.35 -2.90 5.91
CA LEU A 97 12.93 -3.22 6.10
C LEU A 97 12.49 -3.16 7.58
N ALA A 98 13.38 -3.49 8.50
CA ALA A 98 13.11 -3.44 9.93
C ALA A 98 12.73 -2.03 10.43
N GLU A 99 13.21 -0.97 9.77
CA GLU A 99 12.94 0.42 10.18
C GLU A 99 11.49 0.84 9.92
N PHE A 100 10.81 0.20 8.96
CA PHE A 100 9.43 0.53 8.64
C PHE A 100 8.42 -0.01 9.67
N GLY A 101 8.82 -1.03 10.45
CA GLY A 101 7.92 -1.71 11.39
C GLY A 101 6.71 -2.39 10.72
N THR A 102 6.79 -2.62 9.40
CA THR A 102 5.78 -3.30 8.61
C THR A 102 6.14 -4.77 8.42
N ARG A 103 5.15 -5.60 8.09
CA ARG A 103 5.37 -7.01 7.77
C ARG A 103 5.74 -7.17 6.30
N VAL A 104 6.55 -8.17 5.99
CA VAL A 104 6.84 -8.56 4.61
C VAL A 104 6.06 -9.81 4.27
N ILE A 105 5.31 -9.78 3.16
CA ILE A 105 4.65 -10.97 2.60
C ILE A 105 5.20 -11.19 1.21
N SER A 106 6.04 -12.21 1.05
CA SER A 106 6.36 -12.76 -0.28
C SER A 106 5.35 -13.84 -0.62
N LEU A 107 4.89 -13.85 -1.87
CA LEU A 107 4.23 -15.02 -2.47
C LEU A 107 5.27 -16.01 -2.99
#